data_AF-A0A0L8HRT3-F1
#
_entry.id   AF-A0A0L8HRT3-F1
#
_cell.length_a   1.000
_cell.length_b   1.000
_cell.length_c   1.000
_cell.angle_alpha   90.00
_cell.angle_beta   90.00
_cell.angle_gamma   90.00
#
_symmetry.space_group_name_H-M   'P 1'
#
loop_
_entity.id
_entity.type
_entity.pdbx_description
1 polymer ?
#
loop_
_entity_poly.entity_id
_entity_poly.type
_entity_poly.pdbx_seq_one_letter_code
_entity_poly.pdbx_strand_id
1 'polypeptide(L)'
;MRFGAWNVRTMFTTGKCENISKEMDNYKLEILGLCKTMWIDNGQTKLASGKTIIYSGHKDDKARHTRGVALMLTKKAVKALIEWQPINERLILAKFRTSDKQIFLTIVMCYAPTNDADELAKLIMVMGDFNANIGNINLGYEAIMGKHGLGSINANGQLFADFCANNELVIVGTLFPHKDLHKATWISPDLKTQNQIDHIYVSCKFRRSLLDVYCKKKG
;
A
#
# COMPACT_ATOMS: atom_id res chain seq x y z
N MET A 1 -14.86 3.79 3.56
CA MET A 1 -14.18 3.38 2.32
C MET A 1 -13.18 2.29 2.67
N ARG A 2 -13.10 1.20 1.90
CA ARG A 2 -12.18 0.09 2.18
C ARG A 2 -11.05 0.07 1.17
N PHE A 3 -9.82 -0.07 1.65
CA PHE A 3 -8.61 -0.04 0.84
C PHE A 3 -7.77 -1.28 1.12
N GLY A 4 -6.99 -1.70 0.15
CA GLY A 4 -5.97 -2.72 0.34
C GLY A 4 -4.76 -2.43 -0.53
N ALA A 5 -3.64 -3.09 -0.24
CA ALA A 5 -2.44 -3.12 -1.05
C ALA A 5 -2.06 -4.56 -1.36
N TRP A 6 -1.55 -4.82 -2.56
CA TRP A 6 -1.08 -6.14 -2.95
C TRP A 6 0.16 -6.05 -3.85
N ASN A 7 1.27 -6.65 -3.39
CA ASN A 7 2.40 -6.98 -4.23
C ASN A 7 2.06 -8.18 -5.15
N VAL A 8 1.75 -7.93 -6.42
CA VAL A 8 1.21 -8.95 -7.34
C VAL A 8 2.28 -9.75 -8.08
N ARG A 9 3.55 -9.33 -7.97
CA ARG A 9 4.74 -9.80 -8.68
C ARG A 9 4.71 -9.59 -10.21
N THR A 10 3.58 -9.77 -10.89
CA THR A 10 3.38 -9.44 -12.31
C THR A 10 1.89 -9.37 -12.66
N MET A 11 1.55 -8.51 -13.64
CA MET A 11 0.20 -8.40 -14.21
C MET A 11 0.09 -8.95 -15.64
N PHE A 12 1.17 -9.42 -16.26
CA PHE A 12 1.16 -9.92 -17.64
C PHE A 12 0.56 -11.32 -17.81
N THR A 13 0.35 -12.05 -16.72
CA THR A 13 -0.24 -13.38 -16.79
C THR A 13 -1.73 -13.29 -17.15
N THR A 14 -2.15 -14.03 -18.18
CA THR A 14 -3.56 -14.16 -18.57
C THR A 14 -4.42 -14.56 -17.37
N GLY A 15 -5.57 -13.89 -17.16
CA GLY A 15 -6.45 -14.18 -16.04
C GLY A 15 -6.09 -13.46 -14.73
N LYS A 16 -4.92 -12.83 -14.62
CA LYS A 16 -4.46 -12.18 -13.38
C LYS A 16 -5.32 -10.99 -13.00
N CYS A 17 -5.69 -10.15 -13.97
CA CYS A 17 -6.60 -9.01 -13.78
C CYS A 17 -7.97 -9.46 -13.27
N GLU A 18 -8.55 -10.52 -13.84
CA GLU A 18 -9.82 -11.08 -13.39
C GLU A 18 -9.71 -11.62 -11.96
N ASN A 19 -8.63 -12.34 -11.65
CA ASN A 19 -8.40 -12.88 -10.32
C ASN A 19 -8.26 -11.77 -9.26
N ILE A 20 -7.49 -10.73 -9.54
CA ILE A 20 -7.36 -9.58 -8.64
C ILE A 20 -8.70 -8.86 -8.48
N SER A 21 -9.44 -8.68 -9.59
CA SER A 21 -10.79 -8.10 -9.56
C SER A 21 -11.74 -8.90 -8.67
N LYS A 22 -11.70 -10.24 -8.72
CA LYS A 22 -12.50 -11.12 -7.86
C LYS A 22 -12.10 -11.02 -6.39
N GLU A 23 -10.80 -10.98 -6.08
CA GLU A 23 -10.34 -10.79 -4.70
C GLU A 23 -10.80 -9.45 -4.14
N MET A 24 -10.72 -8.39 -4.95
CA MET A 24 -11.21 -7.07 -4.57
C MET A 24 -12.70 -7.12 -4.15
N ASP A 25 -13.52 -7.87 -4.89
CA ASP A 25 -14.94 -8.08 -4.54
C ASP A 25 -15.11 -8.92 -3.26
N ASN A 26 -14.35 -10.01 -3.13
CA ASN A 26 -14.38 -10.88 -1.94
C ASN A 26 -14.08 -10.11 -0.65
N TYR A 27 -13.12 -9.19 -0.69
CA TYR A 27 -12.75 -8.33 0.44
C TYR A 27 -13.59 -7.06 0.55
N LYS A 28 -14.51 -6.84 -0.39
CA LYS A 28 -15.36 -5.64 -0.48
C LYS A 28 -14.52 -4.36 -0.51
N LEU A 29 -13.37 -4.40 -1.19
CA LEU A 29 -12.48 -3.25 -1.33
C LEU A 29 -13.05 -2.28 -2.35
N GLU A 30 -12.91 -0.98 -2.09
CA GLU A 30 -13.30 0.08 -3.03
C GLU A 30 -12.11 0.54 -3.89
N ILE A 31 -10.91 0.47 -3.31
CA ILE A 31 -9.62 0.83 -3.93
C ILE A 31 -8.59 -0.23 -3.53
N LEU A 32 -7.81 -0.71 -4.50
CA LEU A 32 -6.75 -1.69 -4.28
C LEU A 32 -5.46 -1.20 -4.94
N GLY A 33 -4.45 -0.91 -4.14
CA GLY A 33 -3.11 -0.59 -4.61
C GLY A 33 -2.33 -1.84 -5.01
N LEU A 34 -1.61 -1.77 -6.12
CA LEU A 34 -0.87 -2.88 -6.70
C LEU A 34 0.60 -2.48 -6.88
N CYS A 35 1.52 -3.30 -6.38
CA CYS A 35 2.97 -3.18 -6.58
C CYS A 35 3.51 -4.29 -7.48
N LYS A 36 4.62 -4.00 -8.18
CA LYS A 36 5.27 -4.91 -9.13
C LYS A 36 4.31 -5.34 -10.25
N THR A 37 3.60 -4.36 -10.83
CA THR A 37 2.68 -4.63 -11.94
C THR A 37 3.41 -4.99 -13.23
N MET A 38 4.65 -4.49 -13.39
CA MET A 38 5.50 -4.66 -14.58
C MET A 38 4.96 -3.99 -15.86
N TRP A 39 3.90 -3.19 -15.79
CA TRP A 39 3.38 -2.49 -16.96
C TRP A 39 4.31 -1.38 -17.43
N ILE A 40 4.36 -1.18 -18.75
CA ILE A 40 5.09 -0.09 -19.40
C ILE A 40 4.21 1.15 -19.50
N ASP A 41 4.86 2.31 -19.53
CA ASP A 41 4.24 3.62 -19.60
C ASP A 41 3.23 3.87 -18.46
N ASN A 42 2.36 4.87 -18.62
CA ASN A 42 1.33 5.24 -17.67
C ASN A 42 -0.01 5.36 -18.40
N GLY A 43 -1.10 5.11 -17.69
CA GLY A 43 -2.39 5.17 -18.33
C GLY A 43 -3.56 4.73 -17.46
N GLN A 44 -4.71 4.68 -18.10
CA GLN A 44 -5.96 4.25 -17.51
C GLN A 44 -6.62 3.21 -18.42
N THR A 45 -7.04 2.09 -17.84
CA THR A 45 -7.78 1.06 -18.57
C THR A 45 -9.01 0.60 -17.80
N LYS A 46 -10.06 0.20 -18.53
CA LYS A 46 -11.30 -0.32 -17.96
C LYS A 46 -11.36 -1.82 -18.21
N LEU A 47 -11.54 -2.58 -17.14
CA LEU A 47 -11.66 -4.03 -17.20
C LEU A 47 -13.07 -4.45 -17.63
N ALA A 48 -13.19 -5.66 -18.18
CA ALA A 48 -14.48 -6.28 -18.47
C ALA A 48 -15.37 -6.41 -17.20
N SER A 49 -14.76 -6.54 -16.02
CA SER A 49 -15.48 -6.52 -14.73
C SER A 49 -16.11 -5.16 -14.38
N GLY A 50 -15.85 -4.12 -15.19
CA GLY A 50 -16.35 -2.76 -14.98
C GLY A 50 -15.54 -1.94 -13.98
N LYS A 51 -14.46 -2.49 -13.43
CA LYS A 51 -13.45 -1.78 -12.63
C LYS A 51 -12.48 -1.02 -13.52
N THR A 52 -11.80 -0.02 -12.97
CA THR A 52 -10.80 0.79 -13.68
C THR A 52 -9.45 0.62 -13.02
N ILE A 53 -8.39 0.47 -13.80
CA ILE A 53 -7.00 0.53 -13.31
C ILE A 53 -6.37 1.81 -13.84
N ILE A 54 -5.78 2.59 -12.93
CA ILE A 54 -4.83 3.66 -13.25
C ILE A 54 -3.43 3.18 -12.85
N TYR A 55 -2.42 3.42 -13.68
CA TYR A 55 -1.09 2.86 -13.47
C TYR A 55 0.04 3.80 -13.88
N SER A 56 1.18 3.61 -13.23
CA SER A 56 2.44 4.24 -13.56
C SER A 56 3.53 3.18 -13.66
N GLY A 57 4.18 3.14 -14.81
CA GLY A 57 5.17 2.16 -15.22
C GLY A 57 6.35 2.82 -15.90
N HIS A 58 7.34 2.01 -16.28
CA HIS A 58 8.58 2.51 -16.89
C HIS A 58 8.42 2.71 -18.40
N LYS A 59 9.17 3.64 -19.00
CA LYS A 59 9.09 3.96 -20.44
C LYS A 59 9.91 3.02 -21.33
N ASP A 60 10.90 2.31 -20.77
CA ASP A 60 11.78 1.40 -21.52
C ASP A 60 11.36 -0.07 -21.35
N ASP A 61 11.14 -0.75 -22.47
CA ASP A 61 10.82 -2.19 -22.54
C ASP A 61 12.02 -3.09 -22.14
N LYS A 62 13.24 -2.52 -22.07
CA LYS A 62 14.47 -3.25 -21.71
C LYS A 62 14.81 -3.21 -20.22
N ALA A 63 14.12 -2.40 -19.42
CA ALA A 63 14.38 -2.34 -17.98
C ALA A 63 13.89 -3.63 -17.29
N ARG A 64 14.76 -4.27 -16.48
CA ARG A 64 14.43 -5.49 -15.70
C ARG A 64 13.02 -5.41 -15.11
N HIS A 65 12.10 -6.22 -15.62
CA HIS A 65 10.67 -6.29 -15.30
C HIS A 65 10.40 -6.49 -13.80
N THR A 66 10.56 -5.46 -12.97
CA THR A 66 10.36 -5.55 -11.51
C THR A 66 9.69 -4.32 -10.92
N ARG A 67 9.35 -3.34 -11.76
CA ARG A 67 8.82 -2.02 -11.36
C ARG A 67 7.37 -1.86 -11.83
N GLY A 68 6.71 -0.77 -11.43
CA GLY A 68 5.33 -0.48 -11.77
C GLY A 68 4.39 -0.53 -10.57
N VAL A 69 3.56 0.51 -10.46
CA VAL A 69 2.53 0.66 -9.44
C VAL A 69 1.19 0.98 -10.11
N ALA A 70 0.09 0.54 -9.48
CA ALA A 70 -1.25 0.84 -9.97
C ALA A 70 -2.27 0.95 -8.84
N LEU A 71 -3.40 1.58 -9.15
CA LEU A 71 -4.60 1.53 -8.32
C LEU A 71 -5.74 0.92 -9.14
N MET A 72 -6.32 -0.18 -8.64
CA MET A 72 -7.58 -0.74 -9.13
C MET A 72 -8.75 -0.13 -8.35
N LEU A 73 -9.73 0.40 -9.08
CA LEU A 73 -10.82 1.20 -8.57
C LEU A 73 -12.17 0.60 -8.95
N THR A 74 -13.09 0.53 -8.00
CA THR A 74 -14.50 0.26 -8.28
C THR A 74 -15.14 1.44 -9.02
N LYS A 75 -16.31 1.23 -9.65
CA LYS A 75 -17.09 2.33 -10.26
C LYS A 75 -17.39 3.47 -9.28
N LYS A 76 -17.60 3.14 -7.99
CA LYS A 76 -17.83 4.13 -6.93
C LYS A 76 -16.56 4.94 -6.65
N ALA A 77 -15.40 4.28 -6.53
CA ALA A 77 -14.12 4.97 -6.34
C ALA A 77 -13.76 5.86 -7.53
N VAL A 78 -14.05 5.43 -8.77
CA VAL A 78 -13.86 6.26 -9.97
C VAL A 78 -14.71 7.53 -9.92
N LYS A 79 -15.97 7.46 -9.46
CA LYS A 79 -16.81 8.66 -9.28
C LYS A 79 -16.28 9.62 -8.21
N ALA A 80 -15.54 9.09 -7.24
CA ALA A 80 -14.91 9.89 -6.19
C ALA A 80 -13.52 10.42 -6.60
N LEU A 81 -12.90 9.85 -7.63
CA LEU A 81 -11.58 10.26 -8.13
C LEU A 81 -11.66 11.68 -8.71
N ILE A 82 -10.83 12.58 -8.20
CA ILE A 82 -10.73 13.96 -8.65
C ILE A 82 -9.61 14.07 -9.69
N GLU A 83 -8.43 13.58 -9.34
CA GLU A 83 -7.24 13.63 -10.18
C GLU A 83 -6.28 12.50 -9.78
N TRP A 84 -5.41 12.11 -10.70
CA TRP A 84 -4.29 11.22 -10.44
C TRP A 84 -3.07 11.62 -11.27
N GLN A 85 -1.88 11.32 -10.75
CA GLN A 85 -0.61 11.69 -11.35
C GLN A 85 0.36 10.49 -11.31
N PRO A 86 0.85 10.02 -12.46
CA PRO A 86 1.96 9.08 -12.51
C PRO A 86 3.26 9.86 -12.27
N ILE A 87 3.89 9.67 -11.11
CA ILE A 87 5.10 10.41 -10.74
C ILE A 87 6.34 9.77 -11.37
N ASN A 88 6.47 8.45 -11.22
CA ASN A 88 7.49 7.62 -11.84
C ASN A 88 7.08 6.14 -11.75
N GLU A 89 7.89 5.21 -12.26
CA GLU A 89 7.54 3.78 -12.28
C GLU A 89 7.38 3.12 -10.89
N ARG A 90 7.61 3.86 -9.81
CA ARG A 90 7.47 3.43 -8.42
C ARG A 90 6.40 4.20 -7.65
N LEU A 91 5.86 5.28 -8.21
CA LEU A 91 4.97 6.20 -7.48
C LEU A 91 3.80 6.64 -8.36
N ILE A 92 2.59 6.42 -7.84
CA ILE A 92 1.36 7.00 -8.39
C ILE A 92 0.58 7.66 -7.25
N LEU A 93 0.12 8.88 -7.50
CA LEU A 93 -0.71 9.64 -6.58
C LEU A 93 -2.14 9.72 -7.14
N ALA A 94 -3.13 9.55 -6.29
CA ALA A 94 -4.52 9.74 -6.65
C ALA A 94 -5.29 10.43 -5.52
N LYS A 95 -6.08 11.44 -5.88
CA LYS A 95 -6.86 12.25 -4.95
C LYS A 95 -8.34 11.96 -5.13
N PHE A 96 -9.02 11.70 -4.03
CA PHE A 96 -10.42 11.32 -3.98
C PHE A 96 -11.22 12.28 -3.11
N ARG A 97 -12.45 12.56 -3.51
CA ARG A 97 -13.45 13.21 -2.66
C ARG A 97 -13.97 12.19 -1.63
N THR A 98 -13.98 12.56 -0.35
CA THR A 98 -14.59 11.71 0.68
C THR A 98 -16.08 12.01 0.83
N SER A 99 -16.78 11.25 1.68
CA SER A 99 -18.18 11.53 2.02
C SER A 99 -18.35 12.90 2.69
N ASP A 100 -17.32 13.35 3.41
CA ASP A 100 -17.23 14.72 3.88
C ASP A 100 -16.62 15.57 2.75
N LYS A 101 -17.39 16.52 2.23
CA LYS A 101 -16.96 17.37 1.12
C LYS A 101 -15.79 18.29 1.47
N GLN A 102 -15.50 18.50 2.76
CA GLN A 102 -14.38 19.30 3.23
C GLN A 102 -13.07 18.48 3.30
N ILE A 103 -13.16 17.15 3.22
CA ILE A 103 -12.01 16.26 3.34
C ILE A 103 -11.74 15.58 1.99
N PHE A 104 -10.50 15.73 1.51
CA PHE A 104 -9.97 15.01 0.35
C PHE A 104 -9.03 13.91 0.83
N LEU A 105 -9.15 12.70 0.29
CA LEU A 105 -8.17 11.63 0.54
C LEU A 105 -7.14 11.61 -0.57
N THR A 106 -5.86 11.75 -0.24
CA THR A 106 -4.77 11.48 -1.18
C THR A 106 -4.17 10.11 -0.87
N ILE A 107 -4.19 9.23 -1.87
CA ILE A 107 -3.54 7.92 -1.83
C ILE A 107 -2.26 8.01 -2.62
N VAL A 108 -1.17 7.57 -2.01
CA VAL A 108 0.11 7.41 -2.67
C VAL A 108 0.44 5.94 -2.65
N MET A 109 0.44 5.31 -3.83
CA MET A 109 0.90 3.94 -3.96
C MET A 109 2.37 3.98 -4.33
N CYS A 110 3.20 3.36 -3.49
CA CYS A 110 4.64 3.37 -3.67
C CYS A 110 5.23 1.96 -3.69
N TYR A 111 6.30 1.82 -4.47
CA TYR A 111 7.23 0.72 -4.37
C TYR A 111 8.63 1.27 -4.09
N ALA A 112 9.05 1.26 -2.82
CA ALA A 112 10.29 1.92 -2.39
C ALA A 112 11.53 1.25 -3.03
N PRO A 113 12.50 2.02 -3.58
CA PRO A 113 13.86 1.50 -3.73
C PRO A 113 14.49 1.28 -2.36
N THR A 114 15.49 0.40 -2.28
CA THR A 114 16.09 0.00 -0.99
C THR A 114 16.65 1.14 -0.15
N ASN A 115 16.94 2.33 -0.69
CA ASN A 115 17.73 3.34 0.05
C ASN A 115 17.25 4.81 0.00
N ASP A 116 16.26 5.23 -0.80
CA ASP A 116 15.94 6.67 -0.95
C ASP A 116 14.43 6.94 -0.91
N ALA A 117 13.96 7.63 0.12
CA ALA A 117 12.57 8.07 0.28
C ALA A 117 12.52 9.49 0.87
N ASP A 118 12.51 10.49 0.00
CA ASP A 118 12.26 11.89 0.38
C ASP A 118 10.91 12.40 -0.14
N GLU A 119 10.28 13.19 0.73
CA GLU A 119 9.11 14.06 0.56
C GLU A 119 7.79 13.47 0.03
N LEU A 120 6.95 13.03 0.97
CA LEU A 120 5.50 12.94 0.77
C LEU A 120 4.82 13.68 1.94
N ALA A 121 4.24 14.87 1.68
CA ALA A 121 3.44 15.63 2.66
C ALA A 121 2.01 15.94 2.14
N LYS A 122 1.04 15.91 3.09
CA LYS A 122 -0.43 16.21 3.02
C LYS A 122 -1.40 15.05 2.81
N LEU A 123 -2.17 14.77 3.88
CA LEU A 123 -3.24 13.75 3.99
C LEU A 123 -2.98 12.51 3.15
N ILE A 124 -1.97 11.77 3.59
CA ILE A 124 -1.41 10.68 2.84
C ILE A 124 -1.83 9.39 3.50
N MET A 125 -2.51 8.55 2.75
CA MET A 125 -2.46 7.11 2.98
C MET A 125 -1.40 6.57 2.03
N VAL A 126 -0.26 6.17 2.58
CA VAL A 126 0.74 5.41 1.82
C VAL A 126 0.56 3.95 2.13
N MET A 127 0.61 3.13 1.10
CA MET A 127 0.60 1.68 1.24
C MET A 127 1.57 1.06 0.25
N GLY A 128 2.22 -0.03 0.65
CA GLY A 128 3.20 -0.69 -0.21
C GLY A 128 4.14 -1.61 0.54
N ASP A 129 5.11 -2.12 -0.20
CA ASP A 129 6.22 -2.94 0.27
C ASP A 129 7.41 -2.00 0.57
N PHE A 130 7.78 -1.90 1.84
CA PHE A 130 8.86 -1.00 2.32
C PHE A 130 10.12 -1.77 2.70
N ASN A 131 10.08 -3.11 2.67
CA ASN A 131 11.18 -3.95 3.15
C ASN A 131 11.67 -3.55 4.57
N ALA A 132 10.75 -3.10 5.42
CA ALA A 132 11.01 -2.51 6.72
C ALA A 132 10.34 -3.34 7.81
N ASN A 133 11.12 -3.95 8.70
CA ASN A 133 10.57 -4.60 9.90
C ASN A 133 10.69 -3.62 11.06
N ILE A 134 9.58 -3.36 11.76
CA ILE A 134 9.53 -2.39 12.88
C ILE A 134 9.31 -3.04 14.25
N GLY A 135 8.76 -4.26 14.28
CA GLY A 135 8.53 -5.00 15.52
C GLY A 135 7.39 -4.45 16.38
N ASN A 136 7.45 -4.71 17.69
CA ASN A 136 6.41 -4.34 18.67
C ASN A 136 6.88 -3.38 19.77
N ILE A 137 8.18 -3.05 19.81
CA ILE A 137 8.76 -2.10 20.75
C ILE A 137 8.54 -0.70 20.20
N ASN A 138 7.71 0.10 20.86
CA ASN A 138 7.33 1.44 20.39
C ASN A 138 7.87 2.58 21.25
N LEU A 139 8.89 2.33 22.08
CA LEU A 139 9.49 3.35 22.94
C LEU A 139 10.07 4.49 22.10
N GLY A 140 9.62 5.73 22.35
CA GLY A 140 9.98 6.91 21.55
C GLY A 140 9.17 7.08 20.26
N TYR A 141 8.30 6.13 19.91
CA TYR A 141 7.44 6.14 18.72
C TYR A 141 5.95 5.97 19.08
N GLU A 142 5.54 6.18 20.33
CA GLU A 142 4.19 5.88 20.81
C GLU A 142 3.10 6.66 20.05
N ALA A 143 3.44 7.86 19.59
CA ALA A 143 2.56 8.73 18.81
C ALA A 143 2.26 8.17 17.41
N ILE A 144 3.16 7.37 16.84
CA ILE A 144 3.07 6.87 15.46
C ILE A 144 2.94 5.34 15.37
N MET A 145 3.27 4.61 16.43
CA MET A 145 3.34 3.15 16.45
C MET A 145 2.60 2.56 17.64
N GLY A 146 1.87 1.46 17.40
CA GLY A 146 1.27 0.63 18.43
C GLY A 146 2.18 -0.51 18.88
N LYS A 147 1.70 -1.34 19.82
CA LYS A 147 2.50 -2.42 20.43
C LYS A 147 2.29 -3.78 19.78
N HIS A 148 1.69 -3.82 18.58
CA HIS A 148 1.21 -5.06 17.99
C HIS A 148 1.88 -5.43 16.66
N GLY A 149 2.96 -4.76 16.25
CA GLY A 149 3.73 -5.19 15.08
C GLY A 149 4.46 -6.53 15.30
N LEU A 150 5.05 -7.07 14.23
CA LEU A 150 5.69 -8.38 14.22
C LEU A 150 7.22 -8.28 14.12
N GLY A 151 7.92 -9.11 14.90
CA GLY A 151 9.38 -9.26 14.84
C GLY A 151 10.14 -8.17 15.60
N SER A 152 11.38 -7.94 15.18
CA SER A 152 12.27 -6.89 15.71
C SER A 152 12.59 -5.86 14.64
N ILE A 153 12.90 -4.64 15.07
CA ILE A 153 13.25 -3.56 14.16
C ILE A 153 14.55 -3.88 13.39
N ASN A 154 14.55 -3.63 12.08
CA ASN A 154 15.75 -3.68 11.24
C ASN A 154 16.17 -2.26 10.81
N ALA A 155 17.30 -2.11 10.12
CA ALA A 155 17.82 -0.80 9.69
C ALA A 155 16.79 0.00 8.86
N ASN A 156 16.10 -0.66 7.91
CA ASN A 156 15.04 -0.03 7.14
C ASN A 156 13.82 0.34 8.01
N GLY A 157 13.50 -0.49 8.99
CA GLY A 157 12.45 -0.23 9.98
C GLY A 157 12.74 0.99 10.84
N GLN A 158 14.00 1.20 11.21
CA GLN A 158 14.44 2.39 11.94
C GLN A 158 14.24 3.65 11.09
N LEU A 159 14.78 3.67 9.86
CA LEU A 159 14.59 4.78 8.92
C LEU A 159 13.10 5.05 8.65
N PHE A 160 12.32 3.99 8.49
CA PHE A 160 10.89 4.08 8.26
C PHE A 160 10.13 4.64 9.48
N ALA A 161 10.47 4.23 10.70
CA ALA A 161 9.89 4.74 11.93
C ALA A 161 10.25 6.22 12.14
N ASP A 162 11.51 6.60 11.89
CA ASP A 162 11.99 7.99 11.97
C ASP A 162 11.28 8.87 10.94
N PHE A 163 11.17 8.41 9.70
CA PHE A 163 10.38 9.08 8.67
C PHE A 163 8.93 9.30 9.11
N CYS A 164 8.29 8.26 9.66
CA CYS A 164 6.91 8.35 10.13
C CYS A 164 6.76 9.32 11.32
N ALA A 165 7.70 9.31 12.26
CA ALA A 165 7.72 10.20 13.41
C ALA A 165 7.85 11.67 12.97
N ASN A 166 8.82 11.96 12.08
CA ASN A 166 9.09 13.30 11.59
C ASN A 166 7.95 13.90 10.75
N ASN A 167 7.12 13.05 10.13
CA ASN A 167 6.02 13.47 9.25
C ASN A 167 4.63 13.31 9.87
N GLU A 168 4.54 12.98 11.16
CA GLU A 168 3.27 12.72 11.86
C GLU A 168 2.41 11.67 11.14
N LEU A 169 3.02 10.52 10.83
CA LEU A 169 2.38 9.40 10.13
C LEU A 169 2.29 8.19 11.05
N VAL A 170 1.10 7.64 11.23
CA VAL A 170 0.85 6.46 12.04
C VAL A 170 0.97 5.20 11.22
N ILE A 171 1.77 4.26 11.70
CA ILE A 171 1.97 2.94 11.11
C ILE A 171 0.80 2.03 11.50
N VAL A 172 -0.18 1.92 10.62
CA VAL A 172 -1.48 1.27 10.88
C VAL A 172 -1.31 -0.19 11.29
N GLY A 173 -0.38 -0.90 10.64
CA GLY A 173 -0.11 -2.33 10.85
C GLY A 173 0.32 -2.74 12.27
N THR A 174 0.57 -1.77 13.16
CA THR A 174 1.02 -1.99 14.55
C THR A 174 -0.03 -1.67 15.60
N LEU A 175 -1.17 -1.09 15.20
CA LEU A 175 -2.14 -0.49 16.12
C LEU A 175 -3.10 -1.49 16.76
N PHE A 176 -3.43 -2.57 16.07
CA PHE A 176 -4.53 -3.47 16.46
C PHE A 176 -3.99 -4.84 16.90
N PRO A 177 -4.54 -5.41 17.99
CA PRO A 177 -4.11 -6.72 18.49
C PRO A 177 -4.62 -7.83 17.57
N HIS A 178 -3.69 -8.49 16.87
CA HIS A 178 -3.96 -9.65 16.02
C HIS A 178 -3.04 -10.83 16.35
N LYS A 179 -3.38 -12.04 15.89
CA LYS A 179 -2.44 -13.18 15.91
C LYS A 179 -1.31 -12.93 14.89
N ASP A 180 -0.09 -13.35 15.20
CA ASP A 180 1.09 -13.09 14.36
C ASP A 180 0.93 -13.61 12.92
N LEU A 181 0.21 -14.72 12.75
CA LEU A 181 -0.12 -15.27 11.44
C LEU A 181 -0.85 -14.26 10.52
N HIS A 182 -1.64 -13.35 11.10
CA HIS A 182 -2.43 -12.31 10.41
C HIS A 182 -1.71 -10.97 10.30
N LYS A 183 -0.47 -10.87 10.79
CA LYS A 183 0.38 -9.67 10.67
C LYS A 183 1.49 -9.85 9.64
N ALA A 184 2.00 -11.08 9.52
CA ALA A 184 3.07 -11.41 8.59
C ALA A 184 2.63 -11.22 7.14
N THR A 185 3.32 -10.35 6.42
CA THR A 185 3.09 -10.05 5.00
C THR A 185 4.03 -10.82 4.08
N TRP A 186 5.14 -11.33 4.62
CA TRP A 186 6.08 -12.19 3.92
C TRP A 186 6.50 -13.39 4.78
N ILE A 187 6.72 -14.53 4.12
CA ILE A 187 7.24 -15.76 4.73
C ILE A 187 8.41 -16.25 3.89
N SER A 188 9.49 -16.69 4.54
CA SER A 188 10.62 -17.30 3.84
C SER A 188 10.24 -18.61 3.14
N PRO A 189 10.96 -19.01 2.08
CA PRO A 189 10.68 -20.27 1.38
C PRO A 189 10.77 -21.52 2.28
N ASP A 190 11.60 -21.48 3.33
CA ASP A 190 11.76 -22.55 4.31
C ASP A 190 10.68 -22.53 5.42
N LEU A 191 9.72 -21.59 5.35
CA LEU A 191 8.62 -21.39 6.28
C LEU A 191 9.02 -21.05 7.73
N LYS A 192 10.31 -20.82 8.01
CA LYS A 192 10.81 -20.55 9.36
C LYS A 192 10.69 -19.09 9.77
N THR A 193 10.78 -18.17 8.80
CA THR A 193 10.83 -16.73 9.05
C THR A 193 9.56 -16.08 8.55
N GLN A 194 8.95 -15.24 9.40
CA GLN A 194 7.79 -14.43 9.05
C GLN A 194 8.13 -12.96 9.31
N ASN A 195 7.88 -12.11 8.32
CA ASN A 195 8.18 -10.68 8.37
C ASN A 195 6.94 -9.85 8.03
N GLN A 196 6.88 -8.65 8.60
CA GLN A 196 5.88 -7.63 8.28
C GLN A 196 6.61 -6.48 7.59
N ILE A 197 6.66 -6.54 6.25
CA ILE A 197 7.42 -5.60 5.39
C ILE A 197 6.53 -4.76 4.49
N ASP A 198 5.27 -5.17 4.31
CA ASP A 198 4.26 -4.36 3.64
C ASP A 198 3.52 -3.56 4.71
N HIS A 199 3.51 -2.24 4.56
CA HIS A 199 2.93 -1.33 5.54
C HIS A 199 1.86 -0.46 4.91
N ILE A 200 0.93 -0.02 5.76
CA ILE A 200 0.03 1.09 5.48
C ILE A 200 0.30 2.11 6.58
N TYR A 201 0.52 3.36 6.21
CA TYR A 201 0.61 4.45 7.16
C TYR A 201 -0.23 5.64 6.71
N VAL A 202 -0.78 6.33 7.70
CA VAL A 202 -1.71 7.44 7.49
C VAL A 202 -1.36 8.59 8.40
N SER A 203 -1.70 9.82 8.03
CA SER A 203 -1.52 10.97 8.92
C SER A 203 -2.15 10.76 10.31
N CYS A 204 -1.43 11.13 11.36
CA CYS A 204 -1.79 11.01 12.78
C CYS A 204 -3.21 11.51 13.10
N LYS A 205 -3.67 12.56 12.42
CA LYS A 205 -5.03 13.10 12.59
C LYS A 205 -6.14 12.08 12.31
N PHE A 206 -5.88 11.04 11.51
CA PHE A 206 -6.83 9.97 11.19
C PHE A 206 -6.65 8.72 12.04
N ARG A 207 -5.71 8.72 13.01
CA ARG A 207 -5.45 7.57 13.89
C ARG A 207 -6.73 7.03 14.53
N ARG A 208 -7.60 7.92 15.00
CA ARG A 208 -8.87 7.58 15.65
C ARG A 208 -9.97 7.16 14.66
N SER A 209 -9.79 7.39 13.37
CA SER A 209 -10.72 6.99 12.32
C SER A 209 -10.41 5.60 11.75
N LEU A 210 -9.25 5.02 12.11
CA LEU A 210 -8.88 3.65 11.74
C LEU A 210 -9.70 2.68 12.57
N LEU A 211 -10.38 1.75 11.90
CA LEU A 211 -11.22 0.75 12.56
C LEU A 211 -10.49 -0.58 12.74
N ASP A 212 -9.65 -0.96 11.75
CA ASP A 212 -8.88 -2.19 11.79
C ASP A 212 -7.85 -2.28 10.66
N VAL A 213 -6.98 -3.30 10.72
CA VAL A 213 -6.05 -3.71 9.66
C VAL A 213 -5.86 -5.22 9.66
N TYR A 214 -5.84 -5.84 8.48
CA TYR A 214 -5.68 -7.29 8.35
C TYR A 214 -4.71 -7.63 7.23
N CYS A 215 -3.81 -8.58 7.46
CA CYS A 215 -3.08 -9.26 6.40
C CYS A 215 -3.70 -10.65 6.17
N LYS A 216 -3.96 -10.99 4.90
CA LYS A 216 -4.46 -12.31 4.53
C LYS A 216 -3.55 -12.95 3.50
N LYS A 217 -3.09 -14.16 3.82
CA LYS A 217 -2.25 -15.00 2.99
C LYS A 217 -3.16 -15.78 2.03
N LYS A 218 -2.77 -15.91 0.75
CA LYS A 218 -3.40 -16.89 -0.13
C LYS A 218 -2.85 -18.27 0.24
N GLY A 219 -3.75 -19.18 0.61
CA GLY A 219 -3.48 -20.62 0.64
C GLY A 219 -3.40 -21.19 -0.76
#